data_AF-A0A925ZFF0-F1
#
_entry.id   AF-A0A925ZFF0-F1
#
_cell.length_a   1.000
_cell.length_b   1.000
_cell.length_c   1.000
_cell.angle_alpha   90.00
_cell.angle_beta   90.00
_cell.angle_gamma   90.00
#
_symmetry.space_group_name_H-M   'P 1'
#
loop_
_entity.id
_entity.type
_entity.pdbx_description
1 polymer ?
#
loop_
_entity_poly.entity_id
_entity_poly.type
_entity_poly.pdbx_seq_one_letter_code
_entity_poly.pdbx_strand_id
1 'polypeptide(L)'
;MVTDDAAFQLIKYLYASVPEVTEAYASMPLPVLKADFFRYLILLARGGIYSDIDTQALQSATVWLPEDFDRSTVGLVVGIEADAADREDWAKWYSRKIQFCQWTIQSKPGHPALRDLVAKITEDTLRMKKQGILTQSKMDKSIVEFTGPAVFTDTIFAYFNNDRDAYAIKNARALRRLVRSDPDEGRDPLP
;
A
#
# COMPACT_ATOMS: atom_id res chain seq x y z
N MET A 1 -4.77 18.56 4.71
CA MET A 1 -4.56 18.44 3.25
C MET A 1 -3.15 18.92 2.94
N VAL A 2 -2.33 18.10 2.28
CA VAL A 2 -0.96 18.46 1.87
C VAL A 2 -1.01 18.78 0.38
N THR A 3 -0.48 19.93 -0.05
CA THR A 3 -0.39 20.28 -1.48
C THR A 3 0.79 19.57 -2.13
N ASP A 4 0.82 19.46 -3.46
CA ASP A 4 1.93 18.81 -4.20
C ASP A 4 3.29 19.43 -3.88
N ASP A 5 3.36 20.76 -3.80
CA ASP A 5 4.60 21.48 -3.43
C ASP A 5 5.01 21.18 -1.99
N ALA A 6 4.06 21.20 -1.05
CA ALA A 6 4.34 20.87 0.34
C ALA A 6 4.77 19.41 0.51
N ALA A 7 4.14 18.49 -0.23
CA ALA A 7 4.51 17.09 -0.27
C ALA A 7 5.95 16.93 -0.76
N PHE A 8 6.32 17.59 -1.86
CA PHE A 8 7.66 17.49 -2.40
C PHE A 8 8.74 18.07 -1.46
N GLN A 9 8.49 19.22 -0.84
CA GLN A 9 9.41 19.79 0.16
C GLN A 9 9.56 18.89 1.38
N LEU A 10 8.45 18.28 1.83
CA LEU A 10 8.47 17.32 2.92
C LEU A 10 9.30 16.08 2.57
N ILE A 11 9.13 15.51 1.36
CA ILE A 11 9.94 14.38 0.90
C ILE A 11 11.42 14.75 0.81
N LYS A 12 11.75 15.92 0.25
CA LYS A 12 13.14 16.42 0.22
C LYS A 12 13.76 16.51 1.61
N TYR A 13 13.00 17.00 2.59
CA TYR A 13 13.47 17.11 3.96
C TYR A 13 13.66 15.72 4.61
N LEU A 14 12.67 14.83 4.50
CA LEU A 14 12.69 13.51 5.13
C LEU A 14 13.74 12.56 4.53
N TYR A 15 14.01 12.69 3.24
CA TYR A 15 14.92 11.82 2.48
C TYR A 15 16.16 12.56 1.97
N ALA A 16 16.58 13.63 2.66
CA ALA A 16 17.75 14.42 2.27
C ALA A 16 19.05 13.59 2.16
N SER A 17 19.16 12.50 2.92
CA SER A 17 20.30 11.56 2.88
C SER A 17 20.17 10.46 1.83
N VAL A 18 19.06 10.40 1.09
CA VAL A 18 18.78 9.37 0.08
C VAL A 18 18.28 10.05 -1.20
N PRO A 19 19.18 10.70 -1.97
CA PRO A 19 18.81 11.53 -3.11
C PRO A 19 18.02 10.75 -4.18
N GLU A 20 18.27 9.46 -4.33
CA GLU A 20 17.58 8.56 -5.28
C GLU A 20 16.06 8.57 -5.07
N VAL A 21 15.61 8.57 -3.81
CA VAL A 21 14.18 8.62 -3.48
C VAL A 21 13.57 9.96 -3.90
N THR A 22 14.27 11.06 -3.62
CA THR A 22 13.80 12.41 -3.98
C THR A 22 13.79 12.61 -5.49
N GLU A 23 14.78 12.05 -6.20
CA GLU A 23 14.87 12.07 -7.65
C GLU A 23 13.74 11.25 -8.29
N ALA A 24 13.50 10.04 -7.78
CA ALA A 24 12.40 9.18 -8.24
C ALA A 24 11.06 9.91 -8.09
N TYR A 25 10.76 10.42 -6.89
CA TYR A 25 9.53 11.16 -6.62
C TYR A 25 9.36 12.38 -7.56
N ALA A 26 10.42 13.15 -7.77
CA ALA A 26 10.40 14.31 -8.67
C ALA A 26 10.12 13.91 -10.12
N SER A 27 10.67 12.77 -10.55
CA SER A 27 10.66 12.31 -11.95
C SER A 27 9.35 11.64 -12.37
N MET A 28 8.48 11.27 -11.43
CA MET A 28 7.22 10.61 -11.74
C MET A 28 6.31 11.52 -12.61
N PRO A 29 5.81 11.02 -13.76
CA PRO A 29 5.13 11.85 -14.75
C PRO A 29 3.65 12.09 -14.45
N LEU A 30 3.06 11.34 -13.51
CA LEU A 30 1.63 11.38 -13.21
C LEU A 30 1.39 11.68 -11.71
N PRO A 31 0.41 12.52 -11.37
CA PRO A 31 0.06 12.81 -9.98
C PRO A 31 -0.29 11.56 -9.15
N VAL A 32 -1.00 10.59 -9.76
CA VAL A 32 -1.38 9.34 -9.07
C VAL A 32 -0.16 8.52 -8.63
N LEU A 33 0.90 8.46 -9.44
CA LEU A 33 2.15 7.77 -9.08
C LEU A 33 2.81 8.46 -7.86
N LYS A 34 2.79 9.79 -7.84
CA LYS A 34 3.32 10.58 -6.72
C LYS A 34 2.50 10.38 -5.45
N ALA A 35 1.18 10.38 -5.54
CA ALA A 35 0.29 10.14 -4.40
C ALA A 35 0.50 8.74 -3.80
N ASP A 36 0.54 7.72 -4.65
CA ASP A 36 0.85 6.35 -4.25
C ASP A 36 2.23 6.25 -3.57
N PHE A 37 3.25 6.86 -4.15
CA PHE A 37 4.59 6.79 -3.56
C PHE A 37 4.70 7.60 -2.27
N PHE A 38 4.06 8.77 -2.21
CA PHE A 38 4.04 9.65 -1.04
C PHE A 38 3.54 8.93 0.21
N ARG A 39 2.44 8.16 0.11
CA ARG A 39 1.88 7.45 1.26
C ARG A 39 2.85 6.42 1.85
N TYR A 40 3.63 5.74 1.00
CA TYR A 40 4.66 4.81 1.49
C TYR A 40 5.84 5.54 2.11
N LEU A 41 6.27 6.64 1.49
CA LEU A 41 7.38 7.45 1.98
C LEU A 41 7.09 8.09 3.33
N ILE A 42 5.87 8.59 3.55
CA ILE A 42 5.51 9.22 4.82
C ILE A 42 5.41 8.18 5.94
N LEU A 43 4.81 7.03 5.67
CA LEU A 43 4.73 5.92 6.62
C LEU A 43 6.10 5.33 6.93
N LEU A 44 6.98 5.20 5.94
CA LEU A 44 8.33 4.70 6.17
C LEU A 44 9.13 5.67 7.06
N ALA A 45 9.04 6.98 6.81
CA ALA A 45 9.80 7.98 7.55
C ALA A 45 9.25 8.24 8.96
N ARG A 46 7.93 8.32 9.12
CA ARG A 46 7.29 8.77 10.38
C ARG A 46 6.44 7.71 11.06
N GLY A 47 6.08 6.63 10.37
CA GLY A 47 5.05 5.72 10.82
C GLY A 47 3.69 6.41 10.96
N GLY A 48 2.88 5.89 11.86
CA GLY A 48 1.53 6.38 12.11
C GLY A 48 0.53 5.75 11.15
N ILE A 49 -0.54 6.50 10.85
CA ILE A 49 -1.64 6.06 10.01
C ILE A 49 -1.73 7.00 8.81
N TYR A 50 -1.78 6.42 7.62
CA TYR A 50 -2.16 7.11 6.40
C TYR A 50 -3.56 6.67 6.00
N SER A 51 -4.37 7.61 5.50
CA SER A 51 -5.65 7.33 4.85
C SER A 51 -5.85 8.30 3.69
N ASP A 52 -6.41 7.83 2.56
CA ASP A 52 -6.76 8.70 1.44
C ASP A 52 -7.84 9.71 1.84
N ILE A 53 -7.85 10.88 1.18
CA ILE A 53 -8.65 12.05 1.59
C ILE A 53 -10.17 11.82 1.47
N ASP A 54 -10.58 10.90 0.61
CA ASP A 54 -11.96 10.51 0.33
C ASP A 54 -12.44 9.32 1.18
N THR A 55 -11.65 8.92 2.18
CA THR A 55 -12.04 7.86 3.12
C THR A 55 -12.79 8.41 4.33
N GLN A 56 -13.71 7.61 4.88
CA GLN A 56 -14.44 7.93 6.11
C GLN A 56 -14.01 6.99 7.24
N ALA A 57 -13.76 7.56 8.42
CA ALA A 57 -13.42 6.80 9.61
C ALA A 57 -14.68 6.16 10.23
N LEU A 58 -15.06 4.97 9.73
CA LEU A 58 -16.21 4.22 10.24
C LEU A 58 -15.96 3.65 11.65
N GLN A 59 -14.70 3.30 11.94
CA GLN A 59 -14.27 2.83 13.25
C GLN A 59 -12.93 3.45 13.63
N SER A 60 -12.71 3.65 14.93
CA SER A 60 -11.44 4.15 15.45
C SER A 60 -10.30 3.17 15.16
N ALA A 61 -9.13 3.71 14.78
CA ALA A 61 -7.92 2.90 14.67
C ALA A 61 -7.49 2.23 15.99
N THR A 62 -8.02 2.71 17.11
CA THR A 62 -7.80 2.10 18.42
C THR A 62 -8.52 0.77 18.59
N VAL A 63 -9.35 0.30 17.66
CA VAL A 63 -10.03 -1.01 17.75
C VAL A 63 -9.70 -1.94 16.59
N TRP A 64 -8.78 -1.56 15.70
CA TRP A 64 -8.36 -2.40 14.57
C TRP A 64 -7.64 -3.68 15.00
N LEU A 65 -7.02 -3.67 16.18
CA LEU A 65 -6.38 -4.83 16.79
C LEU A 65 -7.25 -5.35 17.93
N PRO A 66 -7.34 -6.69 18.11
CA PRO A 66 -7.97 -7.30 19.28
C PRO A 66 -7.43 -6.72 20.59
N GLU A 67 -8.29 -6.61 21.61
CA GLU A 67 -7.92 -6.01 22.90
C GLU A 67 -6.83 -6.81 23.64
N ASP A 68 -6.77 -8.11 23.41
CA ASP A 68 -5.80 -9.03 23.99
C ASP A 68 -4.43 -9.02 23.26
N PHE A 69 -4.30 -8.25 22.17
CA PHE A 69 -3.06 -8.14 21.42
C PHE A 69 -2.16 -7.03 21.96
N ASP A 70 -0.90 -7.35 22.25
CA ASP A 70 0.10 -6.33 22.59
C ASP A 70 0.43 -5.48 21.35
N ARG A 71 -0.20 -4.31 21.26
CA ARG A 71 -0.03 -3.35 20.17
C ARG A 71 1.42 -2.89 20.01
N SER A 72 2.22 -2.93 21.08
CA SER A 72 3.63 -2.56 21.01
C SER A 72 4.45 -3.56 20.18
N THR A 73 3.94 -4.76 19.93
CA THR A 73 4.60 -5.78 19.09
C THR A 73 4.23 -5.66 17.62
N VAL A 74 3.15 -4.97 17.28
CA VAL A 74 2.65 -4.86 15.90
C VAL A 74 3.41 -3.77 15.14
N GLY A 75 4.10 -4.15 14.07
CA GLY A 75 4.88 -3.25 13.22
C GLY A 75 4.11 -2.64 12.05
N LEU A 76 3.09 -3.35 11.55
CA LEU A 76 2.34 -3.00 10.34
C LEU A 76 0.92 -3.58 10.46
N VAL A 77 -0.08 -2.76 10.12
CA VAL A 77 -1.47 -3.18 9.96
C VAL A 77 -1.94 -2.76 8.57
N VAL A 78 -2.41 -3.73 7.80
CA VAL A 78 -2.96 -3.54 6.45
C VAL A 78 -4.31 -4.24 6.35
N GLY A 79 -5.28 -3.58 5.70
CA GLY A 79 -6.59 -4.16 5.44
C GLY A 79 -6.58 -5.06 4.20
N ILE A 80 -7.62 -5.88 4.05
CA ILE A 80 -7.89 -6.61 2.80
C ILE A 80 -8.82 -5.75 1.95
N GLU A 81 -8.38 -5.41 0.74
CA GLU A 81 -9.23 -4.71 -0.24
C GLU A 81 -10.08 -5.70 -1.03
N ALA A 82 -9.50 -6.85 -1.39
CA ALA A 82 -10.21 -7.92 -2.09
C ALA A 82 -9.77 -9.29 -1.58
N ASP A 83 -10.75 -10.13 -1.27
CA ASP A 83 -10.59 -11.58 -1.09
C ASP A 83 -11.49 -12.27 -2.13
N ALA A 84 -10.88 -12.61 -3.26
CA ALA A 84 -11.54 -13.26 -4.39
C ALA A 84 -10.99 -14.68 -4.61
N ALA A 85 -10.49 -15.33 -3.55
CA ALA A 85 -9.92 -16.67 -3.64
C ALA A 85 -10.89 -17.71 -4.24
N ASP A 86 -12.18 -17.54 -3.96
CA ASP A 86 -13.26 -18.43 -4.37
C ASP A 86 -13.95 -17.98 -5.69
N ARG A 87 -13.43 -16.95 -6.38
CA ARG A 87 -14.05 -16.38 -7.59
C ARG A 87 -13.18 -16.66 -8.82
N GLU A 88 -13.75 -17.24 -9.87
CA GLU A 88 -12.99 -17.58 -11.09
C GLU A 88 -12.63 -16.35 -11.94
N ASP A 89 -13.46 -15.31 -11.95
CA ASP A 89 -13.29 -14.10 -12.76
C ASP A 89 -12.55 -12.96 -12.03
N TRP A 90 -11.89 -13.25 -10.91
CA TRP A 90 -11.18 -12.27 -10.07
C TRP A 90 -10.25 -11.36 -10.88
N ALA A 91 -9.56 -11.90 -11.89
CA ALA A 91 -8.57 -11.19 -12.69
C ALA A 91 -9.17 -10.09 -13.58
N LYS A 92 -10.50 -10.04 -13.74
CA LYS A 92 -11.18 -8.93 -14.43
C LYS A 92 -11.28 -7.68 -13.56
N TRP A 93 -11.25 -7.85 -12.24
CA TRP A 93 -11.58 -6.81 -11.26
C TRP A 93 -10.41 -6.43 -10.37
N TYR A 94 -9.50 -7.38 -10.10
CA TYR A 94 -8.41 -7.20 -9.16
C TYR A 94 -7.07 -7.63 -9.76
N SER A 95 -6.00 -7.01 -9.26
CA SER A 95 -4.65 -7.34 -9.69
C SER A 95 -4.13 -8.65 -9.10
N ARG A 96 -4.65 -9.06 -7.94
CA ARG A 96 -4.29 -10.28 -7.20
C ARG A 96 -5.55 -10.91 -6.58
N LYS A 97 -5.52 -12.23 -6.36
CA LYS A 97 -6.63 -12.97 -5.71
C LYS A 97 -6.91 -12.49 -4.28
N ILE A 98 -5.84 -12.19 -3.55
CA ILE A 98 -5.86 -11.45 -2.29
C ILE A 98 -5.13 -10.15 -2.57
N GLN A 99 -5.80 -9.02 -2.38
CA GLN A 99 -5.22 -7.69 -2.55
C GLN A 99 -5.31 -6.94 -1.22
N PHE A 100 -4.20 -6.35 -0.79
CA PHE A 100 -4.18 -5.52 0.41
C PHE A 100 -4.59 -4.09 0.09
N CYS A 101 -5.34 -3.50 1.00
CA CYS A 101 -5.74 -2.10 0.96
C CYS A 101 -4.51 -1.20 1.14
N GLN A 102 -4.26 -0.38 0.13
CA GLN A 102 -3.18 0.60 0.14
C GLN A 102 -3.64 2.03 0.51
N TRP A 103 -4.95 2.25 0.65
CA TRP A 103 -5.55 3.57 0.89
C TRP A 103 -5.84 3.84 2.37
N THR A 104 -5.69 2.85 3.27
CA THR A 104 -5.57 3.04 4.72
C THR A 104 -4.56 2.04 5.29
N ILE A 105 -3.46 2.54 5.87
CA ILE A 105 -2.35 1.73 6.37
C ILE A 105 -1.85 2.29 7.70
N GLN A 106 -1.54 1.42 8.66
CA GLN A 106 -0.79 1.78 9.87
C GLN A 106 0.58 1.13 9.86
N SER A 107 1.63 1.88 10.15
CA SER A 107 3.00 1.35 10.22
C SER A 107 3.81 2.00 11.34
N LYS A 108 4.76 1.25 11.89
CA LYS A 108 5.89 1.87 12.62
C LYS A 108 6.86 2.51 11.62
N PRO A 109 7.58 3.58 12.01
CA PRO A 109 8.64 4.14 11.19
C PRO A 109 9.71 3.06 10.91
N GLY A 110 10.24 3.05 9.69
CA GLY A 110 11.30 2.12 9.28
C GLY A 110 10.87 0.68 9.00
N HIS A 111 9.57 0.37 8.91
CA HIS A 111 9.10 -1.01 8.73
C HIS A 111 9.72 -1.67 7.48
N PRO A 112 10.31 -2.89 7.58
CA PRO A 112 11.06 -3.50 6.47
C PRO A 112 10.24 -3.68 5.19
N ALA A 113 8.97 -4.09 5.29
CA ALA A 113 8.10 -4.23 4.12
C ALA A 113 7.93 -2.90 3.34
N LEU A 114 7.82 -1.76 4.04
CA LEU A 114 7.73 -0.45 3.38
C LEU A 114 9.08 0.00 2.83
N ARG A 115 10.19 -0.35 3.50
CA ARG A 115 11.53 -0.09 2.99
C ARG A 115 11.76 -0.81 1.66
N ASP A 116 11.41 -2.08 1.59
CA ASP A 116 11.59 -2.90 0.38
C ASP A 116 10.67 -2.41 -0.74
N LEU A 117 9.44 -1.99 -0.41
CA LEU A 117 8.51 -1.38 -1.36
C LEU A 117 9.06 -0.06 -1.93
N VAL A 118 9.53 0.84 -1.07
CA VAL A 118 10.10 2.13 -1.46
C VAL A 118 11.35 1.93 -2.32
N ALA A 119 12.22 0.98 -1.97
CA ALA A 119 13.39 0.64 -2.76
C ALA A 119 12.98 0.16 -4.17
N LYS A 120 12.05 -0.79 -4.27
CA LYS A 120 11.55 -1.33 -5.55
C LYS A 120 10.97 -0.24 -6.45
N ILE A 121 10.11 0.62 -5.91
CA ILE A 121 9.51 1.74 -6.66
C ILE A 121 10.60 2.72 -7.11
N THR A 122 11.56 3.05 -6.24
CA THR A 122 12.68 3.96 -6.56
C THR A 122 13.52 3.40 -7.70
N GLU A 123 13.94 2.13 -7.60
CA GLU A 123 14.74 1.44 -8.62
C GLU A 123 14.02 1.37 -9.96
N ASP A 124 12.74 0.98 -9.98
CA ASP A 124 11.93 0.95 -11.19
C ASP A 124 11.77 2.34 -11.82
N THR A 125 11.55 3.37 -10.99
CA THR A 125 11.44 4.77 -11.46
C THR A 125 12.72 5.21 -12.15
N LEU A 126 13.87 5.04 -11.49
CA LEU A 126 15.16 5.49 -12.00
C LEU A 126 15.61 4.67 -13.22
N ARG A 127 15.32 3.36 -13.24
CA ARG A 127 15.53 2.50 -14.41
C ARG A 127 14.74 3.00 -15.61
N MET A 128 13.43 3.21 -15.47
CA MET A 128 12.58 3.70 -16.55
C MET A 128 12.98 5.11 -17.00
N LYS A 129 13.39 5.98 -16.05
CA LYS A 129 13.91 7.32 -16.36
C LYS A 129 15.16 7.24 -17.22
N LYS A 130 16.14 6.42 -16.81
CA LYS A 130 17.40 6.20 -17.55
C LYS A 130 17.16 5.64 -18.95
N GLN A 131 16.14 4.80 -19.11
CA GLN A 131 15.74 4.24 -20.40
C GLN A 131 14.92 5.20 -21.27
N GLY A 132 14.50 6.36 -20.74
CA GLY A 132 13.66 7.31 -21.46
C GLY A 132 12.21 6.85 -21.67
N ILE A 133 11.75 5.87 -20.86
CA ILE A 133 10.40 5.30 -20.94
C ILE A 133 9.50 5.70 -19.78
N LEU A 134 10.00 6.46 -18.80
CA LEU A 134 9.21 7.02 -17.70
C LEU A 134 8.32 8.17 -18.19
N THR A 135 7.32 7.84 -19.00
CA THR A 135 6.30 8.76 -19.52
C THR A 135 4.93 8.08 -19.48
N GLN A 136 3.86 8.86 -19.49
CA GLN A 136 2.48 8.35 -19.40
C GLN A 136 2.17 7.23 -20.40
N SER A 137 2.77 7.23 -21.59
CA SER A 137 2.46 6.29 -22.67
C SER A 137 3.51 5.22 -22.93
N LYS A 138 4.67 5.25 -22.26
CA LYS A 138 5.80 4.35 -22.55
C LYS A 138 6.27 3.50 -21.38
N MET A 139 5.75 3.72 -20.16
CA MET A 139 6.14 2.93 -18.99
C MET A 139 5.88 1.44 -19.26
N ASP A 140 6.81 0.60 -18.83
CA ASP A 140 6.71 -0.86 -18.94
C ASP A 140 5.86 -1.49 -17.84
N LYS A 141 5.32 -0.67 -16.94
CA LYS A 141 4.39 -1.05 -15.87
C LYS A 141 3.17 -0.15 -15.88
N SER A 142 2.01 -0.76 -15.62
CA SER A 142 0.79 -0.01 -15.32
C SER A 142 0.93 0.70 -13.96
N ILE A 143 0.12 1.72 -13.70
CA ILE A 143 0.07 2.38 -12.37
C ILE A 143 -0.13 1.34 -11.27
N VAL A 144 -1.02 0.37 -11.50
CA VAL A 144 -1.36 -0.71 -10.58
C VAL A 144 -0.15 -1.59 -10.23
N GLU A 145 0.67 -1.94 -11.23
CA GLU A 145 1.88 -2.77 -11.07
C GLU A 145 3.12 -1.97 -10.65
N PHE A 146 3.08 -0.64 -10.76
CA PHE A 146 4.23 0.22 -10.51
C PHE A 146 4.22 0.83 -9.11
N THR A 147 3.17 1.54 -8.73
CA THR A 147 3.03 2.21 -7.42
C THR A 147 1.75 1.83 -6.69
N GLY A 148 0.80 1.24 -7.41
CA GLY A 148 -0.52 0.91 -6.92
C GLY A 148 -0.60 -0.43 -6.16
N PRO A 149 -1.80 -1.02 -6.07
CA PRO A 149 -2.08 -2.07 -5.10
C PRO A 149 -1.37 -3.39 -5.40
N ALA A 150 -0.94 -3.65 -6.64
CA ALA A 150 -0.30 -4.92 -6.99
C ALA A 150 1.13 -5.01 -6.42
N VAL A 151 1.95 -3.97 -6.64
CA VAL A 151 3.31 -3.94 -6.09
C VAL A 151 3.30 -3.90 -4.56
N PHE A 152 2.34 -3.19 -3.98
CA PHE A 152 2.13 -3.14 -2.53
C PHE A 152 1.82 -4.55 -2.01
N THR A 153 0.80 -5.19 -2.57
CA THR A 153 0.37 -6.54 -2.19
C THR A 153 1.51 -7.55 -2.30
N ASP A 154 2.21 -7.59 -3.43
CA ASP A 154 3.33 -8.51 -3.64
C ASP A 154 4.45 -8.31 -2.63
N THR A 155 4.76 -7.05 -2.30
CA THR A 155 5.83 -6.73 -1.36
C THR A 155 5.46 -7.11 0.08
N ILE A 156 4.21 -6.87 0.49
CA ILE A 156 3.73 -7.31 1.80
C ILE A 156 3.71 -8.84 1.90
N PHE A 157 3.26 -9.54 0.86
CA PHE A 157 3.33 -11.01 0.82
C PHE A 157 4.76 -11.52 0.87
N ALA A 158 5.69 -10.91 0.14
CA ALA A 158 7.09 -11.28 0.17
C ALA A 158 7.68 -11.12 1.59
N TYR A 159 7.32 -10.04 2.29
CA TYR A 159 7.71 -9.83 3.69
C TYR A 159 7.15 -10.93 4.61
N PHE A 160 5.87 -11.27 4.50
CA PHE A 160 5.26 -12.32 5.33
C PHE A 160 5.81 -13.72 5.06
N ASN A 161 6.27 -13.98 3.84
CA ASN A 161 6.81 -15.26 3.42
C ASN A 161 8.33 -15.36 3.59
N ASN A 162 9.00 -14.30 4.06
CA ASN A 162 10.43 -14.36 4.36
C ASN A 162 10.62 -15.03 5.72
N ASP A 163 11.37 -16.14 5.77
CA ASP A 163 11.52 -17.03 6.94
C ASP A 163 12.01 -16.34 8.23
N ARG A 164 12.48 -15.09 8.15
CA ARG A 164 12.85 -14.28 9.31
C ARG A 164 11.66 -13.69 10.09
N ASP A 165 10.48 -13.55 9.47
CA ASP A 165 9.34 -12.80 10.01
C ASP A 165 8.03 -13.63 10.14
N ALA A 166 8.15 -14.96 10.08
CA ALA A 166 7.05 -15.94 9.96
C ALA A 166 6.04 -16.02 11.13
N TYR A 167 6.06 -15.09 12.10
CA TYR A 167 5.08 -15.05 13.20
C TYR A 167 3.75 -14.35 12.82
N ALA A 168 3.66 -13.70 11.65
CA ALA A 168 2.50 -12.89 11.25
C ALA A 168 1.32 -13.69 10.64
N ILE A 169 1.51 -14.94 10.20
CA ILE A 169 0.47 -15.72 9.51
C ILE A 169 -0.23 -16.67 10.49
N LYS A 170 -0.88 -16.14 11.53
CA LYS A 170 -1.83 -16.94 12.35
C LYS A 170 -3.26 -16.42 12.37
N ASN A 171 -3.52 -15.18 11.94
CA ASN A 171 -4.83 -14.54 12.16
C ASN A 171 -5.64 -14.18 10.90
N ALA A 172 -5.14 -14.41 9.68
CA ALA A 172 -5.91 -14.17 8.46
C ALA A 172 -7.22 -15.01 8.41
N ARG A 173 -7.22 -16.21 9.01
CA ARG A 173 -8.43 -17.05 9.15
C ARG A 173 -9.42 -16.51 10.19
N ALA A 174 -8.97 -15.77 11.20
CA ALA A 174 -9.82 -15.19 12.23
C ALA A 174 -10.54 -13.92 11.72
N LEU A 175 -9.87 -13.11 10.89
CA LEU A 175 -10.47 -11.95 10.23
C LEU A 175 -11.60 -12.34 9.25
N ARG A 176 -11.51 -13.50 8.59
CA ARG A 176 -12.59 -14.05 7.74
C ARG A 176 -13.91 -14.29 8.51
N ARG A 177 -13.86 -14.46 9.83
CA ARG A 177 -15.06 -14.61 10.69
C ARG A 177 -15.64 -13.28 11.17
N LEU A 178 -14.85 -12.20 11.20
CA LEU A 178 -15.30 -10.87 11.64
C LEU A 178 -15.92 -10.04 10.52
N VAL A 179 -15.60 -10.34 9.25
CA VAL A 179 -16.11 -9.62 8.06
C VAL A 179 -17.43 -10.22 7.53
N ARG A 180 -17.89 -11.35 8.07
CA ARG A 180 -19.25 -11.84 7.83
C ARG A 180 -20.17 -11.34 8.93
N SER A 181 -20.74 -10.16 8.74
CA SER A 181 -21.98 -9.74 9.40
C SER A 181 -23.04 -9.47 8.32
N ASP A 182 -24.08 -10.32 8.38
CA ASP A 182 -25.36 -10.41 7.67
C ASP A 182 -25.49 -10.85 6.19
N PRO A 183 -26.34 -11.87 5.92
CA PRO A 183 -26.77 -12.27 4.59
C PRO A 183 -28.14 -11.67 4.27
N ASP A 184 -28.21 -10.48 3.69
CA ASP A 184 -29.30 -10.06 2.79
C ASP A 184 -29.08 -8.60 2.41
N GLU A 185 -28.62 -8.36 1.18
CA GLU A 185 -28.98 -7.15 0.46
C GLU A 185 -28.95 -7.41 -1.06
N GLY A 186 -30.16 -7.58 -1.60
CA GLY A 186 -30.58 -7.04 -2.88
C GLY A 186 -29.74 -7.39 -4.10
N ARG A 187 -30.11 -8.49 -4.76
CA ARG A 187 -30.00 -8.55 -6.22
C ARG A 187 -30.87 -7.44 -6.81
N ASP A 188 -30.30 -6.63 -7.69
CA ASP A 188 -30.99 -6.22 -8.91
C ASP A 188 -29.98 -6.08 -10.05
N PRO A 189 -30.29 -6.58 -11.26
CA PRO A 189 -29.44 -6.43 -12.43
C PRO A 189 -29.69 -5.08 -13.11
N LEU A 190 -28.62 -4.38 -13.49
CA LEU A 190 -28.69 -3.22 -14.38
C LEU A 190 -28.51 -3.66 -15.86
N PRO A 191 -29.10 -2.91 -16.81
CA PRO A 191 -29.58 -3.40 -18.11
C PRO A 191 -28.50 -3.81 -19.12
#